data_AF-A0A814K934-F1
#
_entry.id   AF-A0A814K934-F1
#
_cell.length_a   1.000
_cell.length_b   1.000
_cell.length_c   1.000
_cell.angle_alpha   90.00
_cell.angle_beta   90.00
_cell.angle_gamma   90.00
#
_symmetry.space_group_name_H-M   'P 1'
#
loop_
_entity.id
_entity.type
_entity.pdbx_description
1 polymer ?
#
loop_
_entity_poly.entity_id
_entity_poly.type
_entity_poly.pdbx_seq_one_letter_code
_entity_poly.pdbx_strand_id
1 'polypeptide(L)'
;MACPIAYGGTVGGAVGGVFGGVVGGNIGLANDNKEYGQLMGGIVGGTTGGTAAAIVGYLVMPIPLGAIVGGSAGAVAGAGTGYTAAGVVYDGLKRK
;
A
#
# COMPACT_ATOMS: atom_id res chain seq x y z
N MET A 1 10.05 9.47 -24.67
CA MET A 1 8.60 9.36 -24.40
C MET A 1 8.43 8.32 -23.31
N ALA A 2 8.02 8.71 -22.10
CA ALA A 2 7.78 7.74 -21.03
C ALA A 2 6.59 6.87 -21.44
N CYS A 3 6.74 5.54 -21.35
CA CYS A 3 5.66 4.61 -21.65
C CYS A 3 4.52 4.88 -20.66
N PRO A 4 3.29 5.14 -21.10
CA PRO A 4 2.19 5.50 -20.20
C PRO A 4 1.89 4.38 -19.18
N ILE A 5 2.24 3.13 -19.50
CA ILE A 5 2.22 1.99 -18.57
C ILE A 5 3.15 2.22 -17.37
N ALA A 6 4.36 2.73 -17.60
CA ALA A 6 5.31 3.03 -16.53
C ALA A 6 4.77 4.12 -15.60
N TYR A 7 4.10 5.14 -16.17
CA TYR A 7 3.48 6.24 -15.42
C TYR A 7 2.32 5.74 -14.55
N GLY A 8 1.42 4.93 -15.09
CA GLY A 8 0.34 4.29 -14.34
C GLY A 8 0.86 3.42 -13.19
N GLY A 9 1.95 2.68 -13.41
CA GLY A 9 2.61 1.89 -12.37
C GLY A 9 3.30 2.73 -11.30
N THR A 10 3.93 3.86 -11.65
CA THR A 10 4.61 4.72 -10.66
C THR A 10 3.60 5.43 -9.77
N VAL A 11 2.53 5.97 -10.36
CA VAL A 11 1.44 6.62 -9.62
C VAL A 11 0.71 5.59 -8.76
N GLY A 12 0.43 4.41 -9.32
CA GLY A 12 -0.19 3.32 -8.58
C GLY A 12 0.65 2.88 -7.37
N GLY A 13 1.96 2.71 -7.55
CA GLY A 13 2.89 2.41 -6.47
C GLY A 13 2.94 3.49 -5.38
N ALA A 14 2.97 4.77 -5.77
CA ALA A 14 2.99 5.88 -4.82
C ALA A 14 1.70 5.94 -3.99
N VAL A 15 0.54 5.86 -4.64
CA VAL A 15 -0.77 5.83 -3.98
C VAL A 15 -0.84 4.61 -3.06
N GLY A 16 -0.50 3.44 -3.58
CA GLY A 16 -0.51 2.21 -2.81
C GLY A 16 0.38 2.27 -1.57
N GLY A 17 1.58 2.80 -1.71
CA GLY A 17 2.53 2.97 -0.60
C GLY A 17 2.03 3.92 0.49
N VAL A 18 1.39 5.03 0.13
CA VAL A 18 0.83 5.98 1.11
C VAL A 18 -0.33 5.33 1.87
N PHE A 19 -1.31 4.78 1.16
CA PHE A 19 -2.47 4.16 1.78
C PHE A 19 -2.09 2.91 2.58
N GLY A 20 -1.16 2.11 2.05
CA GLY A 20 -0.63 0.94 2.74
C GLY A 20 0.10 1.29 4.01
N GLY A 21 0.96 2.31 4.00
CA GLY A 21 1.66 2.78 5.20
C GLY A 21 0.72 3.32 6.28
N VAL A 22 -0.30 4.09 5.91
CA VAL A 22 -1.31 4.60 6.87
C VAL A 22 -2.08 3.45 7.53
N VAL A 23 -2.57 2.50 6.72
CA VAL A 23 -3.30 1.34 7.22
C VAL A 23 -2.41 0.45 8.08
N GLY A 24 -1.19 0.17 7.61
CA GLY A 24 -0.21 -0.61 8.35
C GLY A 24 0.15 0.01 9.70
N GLY A 25 0.40 1.32 9.75
CA GLY A 25 0.65 2.02 11.00
C GLY A 25 -0.51 1.91 12.00
N ASN A 26 -1.76 2.05 11.52
CA ASN A 26 -2.95 1.86 12.35
C ASN A 26 -3.09 0.42 12.87
N ILE A 27 -2.73 -0.57 12.06
CA ILE A 27 -2.72 -1.97 12.49
C ILE A 27 -1.61 -2.20 13.52
N GLY A 28 -0.44 -1.58 13.36
CA GLY A 28 0.62 -1.60 14.38
C GLY A 28 0.21 -0.99 15.71
N LEU A 29 -0.64 0.05 15.71
CA LEU A 29 -1.23 0.64 16.92
C LEU A 29 -2.22 -0.31 17.62
N ALA A 30 -3.01 -1.03 16.83
CA ALA A 30 -4.13 -1.82 17.32
C ALA A 30 -3.75 -3.25 17.75
N ASN A 31 -2.51 -3.68 17.56
CA ASN A 31 -2.09 -5.06 17.78
C ASN A 31 -1.05 -5.21 18.88
N ASP A 32 -1.23 -6.26 19.68
CA ASP A 32 -0.32 -6.62 20.76
C ASP A 32 0.80 -7.56 20.35
N ASN A 33 0.67 -8.21 19.20
CA ASN A 33 1.68 -9.08 18.62
C ASN A 33 2.27 -8.43 17.36
N LYS A 34 3.59 -8.24 17.36
CA LYS A 34 4.33 -7.64 16.26
C LYS A 34 4.17 -8.39 14.94
N GLU A 35 4.36 -9.71 14.95
CA GLU A 35 4.32 -10.51 13.71
C GLU A 35 2.92 -10.47 13.09
N TYR A 36 1.88 -10.60 13.93
CA TYR A 36 0.50 -10.51 13.46
C TYR A 36 0.16 -9.10 12.96
N GLY A 37 0.59 -8.05 13.67
CA GLY A 37 0.39 -6.67 13.25
C GLY A 37 1.10 -6.35 11.93
N GLN A 38 2.32 -6.84 11.73
CA GLN A 38 3.03 -6.67 10.46
C GLN A 38 2.39 -7.45 9.32
N LEU A 39 2.00 -8.70 9.54
CA LEU A 39 1.30 -9.51 8.55
C LEU A 39 -0.02 -8.86 8.13
N MET A 40 -0.85 -8.49 9.09
CA MET A 40 -2.12 -7.80 8.84
C MET A 40 -1.89 -6.42 8.21
N GLY A 41 -0.85 -5.71 8.65
CA GLY A 41 -0.44 -4.43 8.06
C GLY A 41 -0.11 -4.56 6.57
N GLY A 42 0.59 -5.62 6.20
CA GLY A 42 0.88 -5.93 4.80
C GLY A 42 -0.34 -6.37 4.01
N ILE A 43 -1.20 -7.24 4.57
CA ILE A 43 -2.39 -7.72 3.88
C ILE A 43 -3.38 -6.58 3.63
N VAL A 44 -3.76 -5.86 4.69
CA VAL A 44 -4.75 -4.77 4.59
C VAL A 44 -4.15 -3.55 3.91
N GLY A 45 -2.85 -3.28 4.11
CA GLY A 45 -2.16 -2.21 3.39
C GLY A 45 -2.05 -2.49 1.90
N GLY A 46 -1.83 -3.75 1.51
CA GLY A 46 -1.81 -4.19 0.12
C GLY A 46 -3.17 -4.14 -0.54
N THR A 47 -4.23 -4.62 0.11
CA THR A 47 -5.59 -4.52 -0.46
C THR A 47 -6.03 -3.07 -0.59
N THR A 48 -5.88 -2.26 0.46
CA THR A 48 -6.27 -0.85 0.45
C THR A 48 -5.44 -0.06 -0.56
N GLY A 49 -4.13 -0.25 -0.56
CA GLY A 49 -3.22 0.38 -1.51
C GLY A 49 -3.50 -0.03 -2.95
N GLY A 50 -3.81 -1.30 -3.19
CA GLY A 50 -4.19 -1.82 -4.50
C GLY A 50 -5.52 -1.26 -5.01
N THR A 51 -6.55 -1.18 -4.17
CA THR A 51 -7.83 -0.58 -4.55
C THR A 51 -7.70 0.91 -4.85
N ALA A 52 -7.01 1.66 -3.98
CA ALA A 52 -6.79 3.09 -4.19
C ALA A 52 -6.00 3.35 -5.49
N ALA A 53 -4.95 2.56 -5.72
CA ALA A 53 -4.11 2.67 -6.90
C ALA A 53 -4.80 2.19 -8.19
N ALA A 54 -5.75 1.25 -8.11
CA ALA A 54 -6.57 0.85 -9.25
C ALA A 54 -7.51 1.98 -9.70
N ILE A 55 -8.15 2.66 -8.74
CA ILE A 55 -9.01 3.82 -9.01
C ILE A 55 -8.17 4.95 -9.65
N VAL A 56 -7.05 5.30 -9.03
CA VAL A 56 -6.18 6.36 -9.55
C VAL A 56 -5.57 5.95 -10.90
N GLY A 57 -5.18 4.69 -11.07
CA GLY A 57 -4.66 4.16 -12.32
C GLY A 57 -5.68 4.25 -13.46
N TYR A 58 -6.97 4.01 -13.18
CA TYR A 58 -8.04 4.21 -14.15
C TYR A 58 -8.28 5.70 -14.48
N LEU A 59 -8.16 6.59 -13.49
CA LEU A 59 -8.28 8.04 -13.72
C LEU A 59 -7.14 8.61 -14.57
N VAL A 60 -5.94 8.06 -14.41
CA VAL A 60 -4.73 8.47 -15.16
C VAL A 60 -4.71 7.84 -16.56
N MET A 61 -5.13 6.58 -16.68
CA MET A 61 -5.29 5.89 -17.95
C MET A 61 -6.68 5.23 -17.97
N PRO A 62 -7.68 5.83 -18.65
CA PRO A 62 -9.08 5.37 -18.66
C PRO A 62 -9.29 4.14 -19.56
N ILE A 63 -8.39 3.17 -19.43
CA ILE A 63 -8.45 1.84 -20.01
C ILE A 63 -8.34 0.83 -18.87
N PRO A 64 -8.93 -0.38 -19.00
CA PRO A 64 -8.85 -1.41 -17.96
C PRO A 64 -7.40 -1.72 -17.52
N LEU A 65 -6.45 -1.61 -18.44
CA LEU A 65 -5.03 -1.80 -18.15
C LEU A 65 -4.46 -0.79 -17.15
N GLY A 66 -4.97 0.44 -17.11
CA GLY A 66 -4.56 1.46 -16.14
C GLY A 66 -4.93 1.06 -14.71
N ALA A 67 -6.13 0.49 -14.53
CA ALA A 67 -6.57 -0.05 -13.24
C ALA A 67 -5.74 -1.27 -12.81
N ILE A 68 -5.42 -2.17 -13.76
CA ILE A 68 -4.63 -3.38 -13.47
C ILE A 68 -3.20 -3.03 -13.09
N VAL A 69 -2.53 -2.20 -13.90
CA VAL A 69 -1.12 -1.81 -13.67
C VAL A 69 -1.00 -0.93 -12.43
N GLY A 70 -1.88 0.07 -12.29
CA GLY A 70 -1.91 0.91 -11.10
C GLY A 70 -2.24 0.10 -9.85
N GLY A 71 -3.29 -0.71 -9.90
CA GLY A 71 -3.74 -1.52 -8.78
C GLY A 71 -2.73 -2.57 -8.32
N SER A 72 -2.08 -3.27 -9.26
CA SER A 72 -1.04 -4.25 -8.91
C SER A 72 0.21 -3.58 -8.32
N ALA A 73 0.68 -2.48 -8.91
CA ALA A 73 1.80 -1.72 -8.36
C ALA A 73 1.47 -1.18 -6.96
N GLY A 74 0.25 -0.66 -6.78
CA GLY A 74 -0.21 -0.17 -5.49
C GLY A 74 -0.45 -1.25 -4.45
N ALA A 75 -0.85 -2.45 -4.87
CA ALA A 75 -0.99 -3.57 -3.95
C ALA A 75 0.37 -4.01 -3.39
N VAL A 76 1.39 -4.09 -4.24
CA VAL A 76 2.75 -4.45 -3.83
C VAL A 76 3.36 -3.36 -2.96
N ALA A 77 3.28 -2.09 -3.39
CA ALA A 77 3.80 -0.98 -2.62
C ALA A 77 3.05 -0.82 -1.28
N GLY A 78 1.73 -1.01 -1.29
CA GLY A 78 0.90 -0.93 -0.10
C GLY A 78 1.14 -2.06 0.88
N ALA A 79 1.41 -3.28 0.39
CA ALA A 79 1.76 -4.39 1.25
C ALA A 79 3.13 -4.20 1.91
N GLY A 80 4.13 -3.78 1.14
CA GLY A 80 5.47 -3.51 1.67
C GLY A 80 5.46 -2.40 2.71
N THR A 81 4.91 -1.24 2.35
CA THR A 81 4.81 -0.09 3.27
C THR A 81 3.94 -0.39 4.49
N GLY A 82 2.84 -1.12 4.32
CA GLY A 82 1.96 -1.49 5.43
C GLY A 82 2.61 -2.45 6.42
N TYR A 83 3.35 -3.45 5.93
CA TYR A 83 4.12 -4.35 6.77
C TYR A 83 5.21 -3.59 7.57
N THR A 84 5.96 -2.71 6.89
CA THR A 84 7.02 -1.91 7.53
C THR A 84 6.44 -0.92 8.54
N ALA A 85 5.38 -0.19 8.18
CA ALA A 85 4.75 0.80 9.04
C ALA A 85 4.20 0.15 10.31
N ALA A 86 3.51 -0.99 10.21
CA ALA A 86 3.03 -1.74 11.36
C ALA A 86 4.15 -2.11 12.33
N GLY A 87 5.31 -2.55 11.82
CA GLY A 87 6.47 -2.89 12.63
C GLY A 87 7.09 -1.69 13.33
N VAL A 88 7.30 -0.59 12.58
CA VAL A 88 7.87 0.66 13.11
C VAL A 88 6.98 1.26 14.20
N VAL A 89 5.66 1.26 13.97
CA VAL A 89 4.70 1.83 14.92
C VAL A 89 4.59 0.96 16.18
N TYR A 90 4.55 -0.37 16.03
CA TYR A 90 4.61 -1.29 17.17
C TYR A 90 5.87 -1.06 18.03
N ASP A 91 7.05 -0.99 17.38
CA ASP A 91 8.32 -0.76 18.08
C ASP A 91 8.36 0.60 18.78
N GLY A 92 7.75 1.64 18.19
CA GLY A 92 7.67 2.98 18.78
C GLY A 92 6.74 3.10 20.00
N LEU A 93 5.75 2.22 20.11
CA LEU A 93 4.79 2.20 21.23
C LEU A 93 5.26 1.33 22.38
N LYS A 94 5.76 0.12 22.07
CA LYS A 94 6.08 -0.89 23.11
C LYS A 94 7.52 -0.84 23.61
N ARG A 95 8.36 0.06 23.07
CA ARG A 95 9.68 0.40 23.65
C ARG A 95 9.63 1.60 24.61
N LYS A 96 8.45 2.12 24.93
CA LYS A 96 8.24 3.12 25.99
C LYS A 96 7.72 2.44 27.25
#